data_AF-A0A0M3QMQ1-F1
#
_entry.id   AF-A0A0M3QMQ1-F1
#
_cell.length_a   1.000
_cell.length_b   1.000
_cell.length_c   1.000
_cell.angle_alpha   90.00
_cell.angle_beta   90.00
_cell.angle_gamma   90.00
#
_symmetry.space_group_name_H-M   'P 1'
#
loop_
_entity.id
_entity.type
_entity.pdbx_description
1 polymer ?
#
loop_
_entity_poly.entity_id
_entity_poly.type
_entity_poly.pdbx_seq_one_letter_code
_entity_poly.pdbx_strand_id
1 'polypeptide(L)'
;MDVPLRFGAELRRLREEAGMTLKQLAAVTTYSTGHLSKIERGVNPPTMSLAQCCDAYFNAGGRLRRLFSAEDQSVGSRPRPARRRVIVTGVGSLIAARLADGSGSEPVGDQDLPPGALFQEQLHQMKRLGQSLAPAAMLPVLRSQATTVTTLASRTTGSSRTGLLITASRFAEYIGWMAQENGDEATALRATAEAVELAQAGGDTDLADYALVRRALVTYYNGDAPRTIALARQAQHSAAPPRVRGLAAQREAQGHALAGDEKACRRALERARDLLAADVDPSAGPVLGTTQLKDPVSMVEGWCLHDLGRPRQAADVLERQCRRIAPHALNTRARYGLRHALALAASGEIERSCETARELLAFMSVVPSATVRTDVRRLDREWSRFRGNPVVRGLRPALANVLGTGR
;
A
#
# COMPACT_ATOMS: atom_id res chain seq x y z
N MET A 1 -10.29 14.29 -37.99
CA MET A 1 -10.72 14.36 -36.58
C MET A 1 -10.74 12.95 -36.05
N ASP A 2 -9.73 12.58 -35.26
CA ASP A 2 -9.59 11.23 -34.73
C ASP A 2 -10.63 11.06 -33.60
N VAL A 3 -11.67 10.26 -33.84
CA VAL A 3 -12.69 9.99 -32.81
C VAL A 3 -11.98 9.23 -31.69
N PRO A 4 -12.08 9.64 -30.42
CA PRO A 4 -11.45 8.90 -29.32
C PRO A 4 -11.95 7.45 -29.35
N LEU A 5 -11.04 6.51 -29.65
CA LEU A 5 -11.36 5.09 -29.66
C LEU A 5 -11.89 4.70 -28.28
N ARG A 6 -13.14 4.26 -28.24
CA ARG A 6 -13.75 3.76 -27.00
C ARG A 6 -13.16 2.40 -26.63
N PHE A 7 -13.08 2.11 -25.33
CA PHE A 7 -12.57 0.85 -24.78
C PHE A 7 -13.17 -0.37 -25.49
N GLY A 8 -14.51 -0.40 -25.64
CA GLY A 8 -15.21 -1.52 -26.24
C GLY A 8 -14.82 -1.76 -27.71
N ALA A 9 -14.62 -0.68 -28.47
CA ALA A 9 -14.21 -0.76 -29.86
C ALA A 9 -12.75 -1.24 -30.00
N GLU A 10 -11.86 -0.77 -29.14
CA GLU A 10 -10.46 -1.22 -29.13
C GLU A 10 -10.33 -2.69 -28.69
N LEU A 11 -11.10 -3.12 -27.68
CA LEU A 11 -11.14 -4.52 -27.27
C LEU A 11 -11.60 -5.42 -28.42
N ARG A 12 -12.65 -4.99 -29.14
CA ARG A 12 -13.15 -5.70 -30.32
C ARG A 12 -12.10 -5.79 -31.42
N ARG A 13 -11.41 -4.68 -31.72
CA ARG A 13 -10.33 -4.63 -32.72
C ARG A 13 -9.22 -5.62 -32.39
N LEU A 14 -8.70 -5.59 -31.17
CA LEU A 14 -7.64 -6.51 -30.71
C LEU A 14 -8.08 -7.97 -30.76
N ARG A 15 -9.32 -8.26 -30.37
CA ARG A 15 -9.90 -9.61 -30.45
C ARG A 15 -9.97 -10.11 -31.90
N GLU A 16 -10.44 -9.27 -32.82
CA GLU A 16 -10.59 -9.62 -34.24
C GLU A 16 -9.22 -9.77 -34.94
N GLU A 17 -8.24 -8.91 -34.62
CA GLU A 17 -6.86 -9.03 -35.11
C GLU A 17 -6.16 -10.31 -34.62
N ALA A 18 -6.49 -10.75 -33.41
CA ALA A 18 -6.02 -12.03 -32.87
C ALA A 18 -6.80 -13.25 -33.43
N GLY A 19 -7.76 -13.05 -34.33
CA GLY A 19 -8.57 -14.13 -34.90
C GLY A 19 -9.50 -14.82 -33.88
N MET A 20 -9.83 -14.14 -32.77
CA MET A 20 -10.59 -14.74 -31.67
C MET A 20 -12.09 -14.49 -31.78
N THR A 21 -12.86 -15.52 -31.51
CA THR A 21 -14.28 -15.42 -31.20
C THR A 21 -14.50 -14.85 -29.79
N LEU A 22 -15.68 -14.30 -29.52
CA LEU A 22 -16.08 -13.91 -28.16
C LEU A 22 -16.04 -15.09 -27.17
N LYS A 23 -16.30 -16.33 -27.63
CA LYS A 23 -16.23 -17.54 -26.81
C LYS A 23 -14.79 -17.85 -26.39
N GLN A 24 -13.82 -17.67 -27.29
CA GLN A 24 -12.41 -17.82 -26.95
C GLN A 24 -11.94 -16.71 -25.99
N LEU A 25 -12.37 -15.47 -26.20
CA LEU A 25 -12.05 -14.36 -25.28
C LEU A 25 -12.65 -14.59 -23.88
N ALA A 26 -13.88 -15.11 -23.82
CA ALA A 26 -14.53 -15.49 -22.56
C ALA A 26 -13.73 -16.54 -21.79
N ALA A 27 -13.20 -17.55 -22.49
CA ALA A 27 -12.40 -18.61 -21.88
C ALA A 27 -11.09 -18.09 -21.24
N VAL A 28 -10.44 -17.09 -21.84
CA VAL A 28 -9.18 -16.55 -21.32
C VAL A 28 -9.36 -15.47 -20.25
N THR A 29 -10.48 -14.74 -20.26
CA THR A 29 -10.73 -13.64 -19.31
C THR A 29 -11.56 -14.04 -18.09
N THR A 30 -12.21 -15.21 -18.11
CA THR A 30 -13.23 -15.65 -17.12
C THR A 30 -14.53 -14.84 -17.12
N TYR A 31 -14.74 -14.00 -18.14
CA TYR A 31 -16.00 -13.29 -18.35
C TYR A 31 -16.95 -14.09 -19.24
N SER A 32 -18.25 -13.89 -19.10
CA SER A 32 -19.22 -14.53 -20.01
C SER A 32 -19.22 -13.86 -21.39
N THR A 33 -19.52 -14.64 -22.43
CA THR A 33 -19.63 -14.15 -23.81
C THR A 33 -20.63 -13.01 -23.96
N GLY A 34 -21.80 -13.14 -23.32
CA GLY A 34 -22.83 -12.10 -23.31
C GLY A 34 -22.39 -10.82 -22.61
N HIS A 35 -21.55 -10.92 -21.57
CA HIS A 35 -21.00 -9.75 -20.88
C HIS A 35 -19.96 -9.04 -21.76
N LEU A 36 -19.04 -9.78 -22.36
CA LEU A 36 -18.04 -9.23 -23.29
C LEU A 36 -18.69 -8.57 -24.51
N SER A 37 -19.72 -9.20 -25.09
CA SER A 37 -20.49 -8.62 -26.20
C SER A 37 -21.16 -7.28 -25.85
N LYS A 38 -21.65 -7.13 -24.61
CA LYS A 38 -22.22 -5.85 -24.14
C LYS A 38 -21.13 -4.78 -23.96
N ILE A 39 -19.94 -5.16 -23.50
CA ILE A 39 -18.80 -4.24 -23.36
C ILE A 39 -18.30 -3.78 -24.74
N GLU A 40 -18.09 -4.69 -25.69
CA GLU A 40 -17.62 -4.33 -27.03
C GLU A 40 -18.58 -3.38 -27.76
N ARG A 41 -19.88 -3.47 -27.47
CA ARG A 41 -20.91 -2.55 -28.00
C ARG A 41 -21.08 -1.26 -27.18
N GLY A 42 -20.37 -1.11 -26.08
CA GLY A 42 -20.49 0.05 -25.18
C GLY A 42 -21.79 0.09 -24.36
N VAL A 43 -22.52 -1.04 -24.25
CA VAL A 43 -23.75 -1.15 -23.45
C VAL A 43 -23.44 -1.28 -21.97
N ASN A 44 -22.41 -2.07 -21.63
CA ASN A 44 -21.95 -2.25 -20.26
C ASN A 44 -20.60 -1.55 -20.07
N PRO A 45 -20.36 -0.86 -18.93
CA PRO A 45 -19.05 -0.32 -18.64
C PRO A 45 -18.04 -1.46 -18.40
N PRO A 46 -16.79 -1.32 -18.89
CA PRO A 46 -15.72 -2.26 -18.58
C PRO A 46 -15.28 -2.17 -17.11
N THR A 47 -14.46 -3.12 -16.67
CA THR A 47 -13.78 -3.09 -15.36
C THR A 47 -12.28 -2.94 -15.56
N MET A 48 -11.58 -2.38 -14.57
CA MET A 48 -10.11 -2.33 -14.59
C MET A 48 -9.48 -3.72 -14.70
N SER A 49 -10.06 -4.72 -14.03
CA SER A 49 -9.61 -6.13 -14.08
C SER A 49 -9.70 -6.70 -15.50
N LEU A 50 -10.79 -6.44 -16.22
CA LEU A 50 -10.90 -6.82 -17.63
C LEU A 50 -9.85 -6.09 -18.49
N ALA A 51 -9.69 -4.78 -18.28
CA ALA A 51 -8.69 -3.99 -19.00
C ALA A 51 -7.27 -4.54 -18.81
N GLN A 52 -6.90 -4.85 -17.56
CA GLN A 52 -5.62 -5.46 -17.20
C GLN A 52 -5.45 -6.83 -17.85
N CYS A 53 -6.43 -7.72 -17.70
CA CYS A 53 -6.36 -9.07 -18.25
C CYS A 53 -6.21 -9.06 -19.79
N CYS A 54 -7.02 -8.26 -20.48
CA CYS A 54 -6.95 -8.14 -21.93
C CYS A 54 -5.66 -7.45 -22.40
N ASP A 55 -5.18 -6.39 -21.73
CA ASP A 55 -3.90 -5.76 -22.08
C ASP A 55 -2.76 -6.76 -21.96
N ALA A 56 -2.79 -7.56 -20.90
CA ALA A 56 -1.78 -8.56 -20.62
C ALA A 56 -1.85 -9.73 -21.60
N TYR A 57 -3.05 -10.12 -22.03
CA TYR A 57 -3.27 -11.21 -22.99
C TYR A 57 -2.86 -10.80 -24.42
N PHE A 58 -3.32 -9.62 -24.88
CA PHE A 58 -3.00 -9.10 -26.21
C PHE A 58 -1.64 -8.39 -26.29
N ASN A 59 -0.92 -8.29 -25.18
CA ASN A 59 0.33 -7.52 -25.06
C ASN A 59 0.19 -6.07 -25.57
N ALA A 60 -0.94 -5.42 -25.26
CA ALA A 60 -1.31 -4.13 -25.82
C ALA A 60 -0.62 -2.92 -25.14
N GLY A 61 0.47 -3.14 -24.39
CA GLY A 61 1.31 -2.07 -23.84
C GLY A 61 0.57 -1.08 -22.94
N GLY A 62 -0.42 -1.56 -22.17
CA GLY A 62 -1.23 -0.73 -21.27
C GLY A 62 -2.31 0.11 -21.98
N ARG A 63 -2.59 -0.14 -23.27
CA ARG A 63 -3.53 0.67 -24.06
C ARG A 63 -4.97 0.56 -23.54
N LEU A 64 -5.47 -0.64 -23.26
CA LEU A 64 -6.82 -0.84 -22.75
C LEU A 64 -6.99 -0.23 -21.35
N ARG A 65 -5.95 -0.28 -20.52
CA ARG A 65 -5.95 0.39 -19.20
C ARG A 65 -6.01 1.91 -19.33
N ARG A 66 -5.23 2.51 -20.24
CA ARG A 66 -5.28 3.96 -20.49
C ARG A 66 -6.65 4.39 -21.01
N LEU A 67 -7.25 3.62 -21.91
CA LEU A 67 -8.61 3.89 -22.39
C LEU A 67 -9.64 3.79 -21.27
N PHE A 68 -9.57 2.74 -20.43
CA PHE A 68 -10.42 2.63 -19.25
C PHE A 68 -10.28 3.85 -18.34
N SER A 69 -9.06 4.25 -18.00
CA SER A 69 -8.82 5.41 -17.13
C SER A 69 -9.30 6.73 -17.72
N ALA A 70 -9.16 6.92 -19.03
CA ALA A 70 -9.65 8.12 -19.72
C ALA A 70 -11.19 8.17 -19.72
N GLU A 71 -11.86 7.04 -19.98
CA GLU A 71 -13.31 6.94 -19.96
C GLU A 71 -13.87 7.13 -18.54
N ASP A 72 -13.29 6.48 -17.52
CA ASP A 72 -13.70 6.61 -16.12
C ASP A 72 -13.57 8.05 -15.61
N GLN A 73 -12.51 8.76 -16.01
CA GLN A 73 -12.33 10.18 -15.71
C GLN A 73 -13.37 11.08 -16.41
N SER A 74 -13.75 10.76 -17.65
CA SER A 74 -14.76 11.53 -18.40
C SER A 74 -16.16 11.37 -17.82
N VAL A 75 -16.55 10.15 -17.41
CA VAL A 75 -17.84 9.84 -16.78
C VAL A 75 -17.89 10.37 -15.35
N GLY A 76 -16.75 10.39 -14.67
CA GLY A 76 -16.59 10.86 -13.29
C GLY A 76 -16.34 12.36 -13.14
N SER A 77 -16.81 13.22 -14.05
CA SER A 77 -16.65 14.70 -14.00
C SER A 77 -17.34 15.36 -12.80
N ARG A 78 -16.86 15.04 -11.59
CA ARG A 78 -16.61 16.03 -10.55
C ARG A 78 -15.10 16.18 -10.49
N PRO A 79 -14.54 17.39 -10.65
CA PRO A 79 -13.14 17.59 -10.35
C PRO A 79 -12.93 17.13 -8.91
N ARG A 80 -12.16 16.06 -8.70
CA ARG A 80 -11.57 15.85 -7.38
C ARG A 80 -10.80 17.13 -7.14
N PRO A 81 -11.12 17.93 -6.11
CA PRO A 81 -10.44 19.20 -5.91
C PRO A 81 -8.96 18.88 -5.96
N ALA A 82 -8.23 19.56 -6.85
CA ALA A 82 -6.79 19.45 -6.95
C ALA A 82 -6.29 19.57 -5.53
N ARG A 83 -5.89 18.43 -4.93
CA ARG A 83 -5.52 18.39 -3.52
C ARG A 83 -4.40 19.40 -3.42
N ARG A 84 -4.71 20.51 -2.73
CA ARG A 84 -3.85 21.66 -2.54
C ARG A 84 -2.45 21.09 -2.38
N ARG A 85 -1.55 21.39 -3.32
CA ARG A 85 -0.12 21.13 -3.15
C ARG A 85 0.19 21.80 -1.82
N VAL A 86 0.30 21.00 -0.75
CA VAL A 86 0.88 21.49 0.48
C VAL A 86 2.32 21.70 0.10
N ILE A 87 2.63 22.93 -0.27
CA ILE A 87 3.98 23.45 -0.15
C ILE A 87 4.24 23.31 1.34
N VAL A 88 5.05 22.33 1.72
CA VAL A 88 5.56 22.19 3.09
C VAL A 88 6.62 23.29 3.24
N THR A 89 6.15 24.52 3.28
CA THR A 89 6.90 25.68 3.76
C THR A 89 6.30 25.99 5.11
N GLY A 90 6.95 25.52 6.19
CA GLY A 90 6.63 25.95 7.55
C GLY A 90 6.27 24.88 8.59
N VAL A 91 6.56 23.58 8.39
CA VAL A 91 6.43 22.60 9.51
C VAL A 91 7.65 22.63 10.44
N GLY A 92 8.84 22.93 9.91
CA GLY A 92 10.05 23.16 10.72
C GLY A 92 9.90 24.24 11.81
N SER A 93 8.92 25.14 11.67
CA SER A 93 8.59 26.15 12.69
C SER A 93 7.86 25.58 13.91
N LEU A 94 7.10 24.48 13.78
CA LEU A 94 6.29 23.93 14.88
C LEU A 94 7.09 22.99 15.80
N ILE A 95 8.00 22.17 15.26
CA ILE A 95 8.88 21.33 16.10
C ILE A 95 9.94 22.19 16.77
N ALA A 96 10.55 23.14 16.05
CA ALA A 96 11.46 24.10 16.65
C ALA A 96 10.76 24.89 17.77
N ALA A 97 9.51 25.32 17.58
CA ALA A 97 8.71 25.97 18.63
C ALA A 97 8.44 25.03 19.82
N ARG A 98 8.07 23.76 19.60
CA ARG A 98 7.86 22.80 20.71
C ARG A 98 9.14 22.44 21.47
N LEU A 99 10.26 22.34 20.76
CA LEU A 99 11.58 22.12 21.37
C LEU A 99 12.06 23.37 22.11
N ALA A 100 11.70 24.57 21.65
CA ALA A 100 11.99 25.85 22.31
C ALA A 100 11.06 26.13 23.51
N ASP A 101 9.78 25.78 23.45
CA ASP A 101 8.86 25.91 24.59
C ASP A 101 9.29 25.00 25.76
N GLY A 102 9.94 23.86 25.46
CA GLY A 102 10.52 22.97 26.46
C GLY A 102 11.81 23.49 27.11
N SER A 103 12.50 24.48 26.52
CA SER A 103 13.76 25.00 27.08
C SER A 103 13.57 25.92 28.29
N GLY A 104 12.33 26.23 28.67
CA GLY A 104 12.00 26.93 29.93
C GLY A 104 11.92 26.03 31.17
N SER A 105 12.07 24.70 31.01
CA SER A 105 12.06 23.73 32.11
C SER A 105 13.48 23.34 32.52
N GLU A 106 13.69 22.98 33.79
CA GLU A 106 15.02 22.56 34.28
C GLU A 106 15.61 21.41 33.42
N PRO A 107 16.89 21.52 33.02
CA PRO A 107 17.59 20.46 32.30
C PRO A 107 17.58 19.15 33.09
N VAL A 108 17.38 18.03 32.40
CA VAL A 108 17.47 16.70 33.00
C VAL A 108 18.86 16.13 32.74
N GLY A 109 19.55 15.68 33.80
CA GLY A 109 20.85 15.02 33.67
C GLY A 109 20.73 13.64 33.06
N ASP A 110 21.75 13.19 32.32
CA ASP A 110 21.75 11.88 31.65
C ASP A 110 21.53 10.70 32.61
N GLN A 111 21.90 10.84 33.88
CA GLN A 111 21.74 9.80 34.91
C GLN A 111 20.29 9.63 35.38
N ASP A 112 19.43 10.63 35.16
CA ASP A 112 18.02 10.62 35.55
C ASP A 112 17.10 10.15 34.40
N LEU A 113 17.67 9.91 33.22
CA LEU A 113 16.91 9.45 32.06
C LEU A 113 16.75 7.93 32.08
N PRO A 114 15.55 7.42 31.76
CA PRO A 114 15.43 6.01 31.43
C PRO A 114 16.30 5.70 30.20
N PRO A 115 16.97 4.53 30.14
CA PRO A 115 17.74 4.15 28.98
C PRO A 115 16.92 4.26 27.69
N GLY A 116 17.47 4.92 26.65
CA GLY A 116 16.76 5.10 25.37
C GLY A 116 16.26 3.79 24.74
N ALA A 117 16.95 2.69 25.03
CA ALA A 117 16.54 1.33 24.66
C ALA A 117 15.14 0.95 25.18
N LEU A 118 14.70 1.46 26.33
CA LEU A 118 13.37 1.19 26.88
C LEU A 118 12.26 1.76 25.99
N PHE A 119 12.43 2.97 25.45
CA PHE A 119 11.46 3.55 24.53
C PHE A 119 11.44 2.82 23.19
N GLN A 120 12.59 2.33 22.73
CA GLN A 120 12.68 1.50 21.52
C GLN A 120 11.95 0.16 21.70
N GLU A 121 12.13 -0.49 22.85
CA GLU A 121 11.42 -1.72 23.21
C GLU A 121 9.91 -1.47 23.34
N GLN A 122 9.52 -0.36 23.98
CA GLN A 122 8.11 0.04 24.06
C GLN A 122 7.49 0.21 22.67
N LEU A 123 8.19 0.90 21.76
CA LEU A 123 7.75 1.04 20.37
C LEU A 123 7.64 -0.33 19.68
N HIS A 124 8.59 -1.25 19.93
CA HIS A 124 8.52 -2.62 19.40
C HIS A 124 7.25 -3.32 19.87
N GLN A 125 6.94 -3.28 21.17
CA GLN A 125 5.72 -3.90 21.71
C GLN A 125 4.45 -3.26 21.13
N MET A 126 4.43 -1.94 20.94
CA MET A 126 3.30 -1.24 20.31
C MET A 126 3.14 -1.60 18.82
N LYS A 127 4.25 -1.85 18.11
CA LYS A 127 4.23 -2.37 16.74
C LYS A 127 3.62 -3.77 16.68
N ARG A 128 3.92 -4.63 17.66
CA ARG A 128 3.30 -5.96 17.79
C ARG A 128 1.81 -5.87 18.09
N LEU A 129 1.41 -5.05 19.07
CA LEU A 129 0.00 -4.83 19.41
C LEU A 129 -0.80 -4.27 18.24
N GLY A 130 -0.22 -3.34 17.48
CA GLY A 130 -0.85 -2.78 16.30
C GLY A 130 -1.01 -3.76 15.12
N GLN A 131 -0.50 -4.99 15.22
CA GLN A 131 -0.87 -6.06 14.28
C GLN A 131 -2.26 -6.67 14.58
N SER A 132 -2.83 -6.42 15.76
CA SER A 132 -4.08 -7.05 16.20
C SER A 132 -5.10 -6.06 16.74
N LEU A 133 -4.73 -4.78 16.90
CA LEU A 133 -5.62 -3.71 17.37
C LEU A 133 -5.98 -2.74 16.24
N ALA A 134 -7.15 -2.11 16.39
CA ALA A 134 -7.63 -1.09 15.47
C ALA A 134 -6.68 0.12 15.46
N PRO A 135 -6.34 0.69 14.28
CA PRO A 135 -5.47 1.86 14.18
C PRO A 135 -5.97 3.04 15.01
N ALA A 136 -7.29 3.29 15.02
CA ALA A 136 -7.92 4.34 15.82
C ALA A 136 -7.65 4.22 17.32
N ALA A 137 -7.60 3.00 17.87
CA ALA A 137 -7.31 2.76 19.28
C ALA A 137 -5.82 2.96 19.61
N MET A 138 -4.93 2.64 18.67
CA MET A 138 -3.48 2.79 18.86
C MET A 138 -2.98 4.23 18.73
N LEU A 139 -3.65 5.05 17.90
CA LEU A 139 -3.21 6.42 17.61
C LEU A 139 -3.06 7.31 18.86
N PRO A 140 -4.01 7.38 19.80
CA PRO A 140 -3.84 8.17 21.03
C PRO A 140 -2.66 7.70 21.88
N VAL A 141 -2.50 6.38 22.03
CA VAL A 141 -1.43 5.76 22.82
C VAL A 141 -0.06 6.09 22.22
N LEU A 142 0.08 5.96 20.90
CA LEU A 142 1.30 6.31 20.18
C LEU A 142 1.64 7.80 20.27
N ARG A 143 0.64 8.68 20.14
CA ARG A 143 0.83 10.14 20.26
C ARG A 143 1.28 10.56 21.65
N SER A 144 0.71 9.93 22.69
CA SER A 144 1.11 10.17 24.08
C SER A 144 2.60 9.82 24.26
N GLN A 145 3.02 8.62 23.86
CA GLN A 145 4.43 8.21 23.97
C GLN A 145 5.37 9.10 23.13
N ALA A 146 4.98 9.44 21.90
CA ALA A 146 5.77 10.34 21.04
C ALA A 146 5.97 11.72 21.69
N THR A 147 4.93 12.25 22.34
CA THR A 147 5.00 13.52 23.06
C THR A 147 5.95 13.41 24.25
N THR A 148 5.82 12.36 25.06
CA THR A 148 6.73 12.11 26.20
C THR A 148 8.20 12.08 25.76
N VAL A 149 8.52 11.32 24.72
CA VAL A 149 9.90 11.20 24.21
C VAL A 149 10.40 12.54 23.65
N THR A 150 9.55 13.30 22.94
CA THR A 150 9.91 14.62 22.40
C THR A 150 10.15 15.65 23.51
N THR A 151 9.34 15.64 24.58
CA THR A 151 9.52 16.52 25.74
C THR A 151 10.79 16.16 26.52
N LEU A 152 11.14 14.88 26.64
CA LEU A 152 12.43 14.50 27.22
C LEU A 152 13.60 14.96 26.35
N ALA A 153 13.47 14.85 25.02
CA ALA A 153 14.49 15.33 24.09
C ALA A 153 14.71 16.86 24.20
N SER A 154 13.66 17.65 24.42
CA SER A 154 13.79 19.11 24.55
C SER A 154 14.55 19.53 25.82
N ARG A 155 14.45 18.75 26.90
CA ARG A 155 15.08 18.99 28.20
C ARG A 155 16.47 18.36 28.38
N THR A 156 16.98 17.71 27.34
CA THR A 156 18.27 16.99 27.36
C THR A 156 19.21 17.56 26.31
N THR A 157 20.49 17.24 26.44
CA THR A 157 21.56 17.66 25.52
C THR A 157 22.43 16.46 25.10
N GLY A 158 23.43 16.69 24.25
CA GLY A 158 24.40 15.66 23.87
C GLY A 158 23.80 14.42 23.20
N SER A 159 24.42 13.26 23.46
CA SER A 159 24.04 11.96 22.87
C SER A 159 22.64 11.49 23.28
N SER A 160 22.20 11.81 24.49
CA SER A 160 20.87 11.44 24.98
C SER A 160 19.77 12.15 24.20
N ARG A 161 19.94 13.46 23.94
CA ARG A 161 19.03 14.22 23.07
C ARG A 161 18.95 13.59 21.69
N THR A 162 20.10 13.29 21.08
CA THR A 162 20.18 12.65 19.76
C THR A 162 19.41 11.33 19.72
N GLY A 163 19.64 10.44 20.70
CA GLY A 163 18.95 9.15 20.77
C GLY A 163 17.44 9.26 20.98
N LEU A 164 16.99 10.22 21.79
CA LEU A 164 15.56 10.50 22.01
C LEU A 164 14.89 11.08 20.76
N LEU A 165 15.54 11.98 20.03
CA LEU A 165 15.03 12.52 18.75
C LEU A 165 14.89 11.42 17.69
N ILE A 166 15.88 10.54 17.56
CA ILE A 166 15.79 9.36 16.69
C ILE A 166 14.61 8.49 17.13
N THR A 167 14.44 8.24 18.43
CA THR A 167 13.32 7.42 18.93
C THR A 167 11.95 8.08 18.66
N ALA A 168 11.82 9.39 18.89
CA ALA A 168 10.63 10.16 18.56
C ALA A 168 10.30 10.10 17.07
N SER A 169 11.32 10.14 16.20
CA SER A 169 11.14 9.98 14.74
C SER A 169 10.50 8.64 14.39
N ARG A 170 10.88 7.56 15.08
CA ARG A 170 10.33 6.21 14.85
C ARG A 170 8.90 6.08 15.36
N PHE A 171 8.54 6.79 16.43
CA PHE A 171 7.15 6.93 16.85
C PHE A 171 6.31 7.67 15.79
N ALA A 172 6.79 8.82 15.31
CA ALA A 172 6.11 9.59 14.26
C ALA A 172 5.95 8.77 12.96
N GLU A 173 6.98 8.00 12.56
CA GLU A 173 6.93 7.09 11.42
C GLU A 173 5.79 6.06 11.56
N TYR A 174 5.63 5.48 12.75
CA TYR A 174 4.60 4.49 13.01
C TYR A 174 3.21 5.11 13.19
N ILE A 175 3.09 6.30 13.78
CA ILE A 175 1.86 7.10 13.78
C ILE A 175 1.40 7.33 12.34
N GLY A 176 2.33 7.65 11.43
CA GLY A 176 2.03 7.81 10.02
C GLY A 176 1.47 6.54 9.38
N TRP A 177 1.98 5.35 9.77
CA TRP A 177 1.43 4.07 9.31
C TRP A 177 0.02 3.86 9.84
N MET A 178 -0.21 4.04 11.14
CA MET A 178 -1.53 3.86 11.74
C MET A 178 -2.56 4.85 11.18
N ALA A 179 -2.16 6.08 10.90
CA ALA A 179 -3.03 7.06 10.25
C ALA A 179 -3.42 6.61 8.83
N GLN A 180 -2.47 6.05 8.07
CA GLN A 180 -2.76 5.47 6.74
C GLN A 180 -3.72 4.27 6.85
N GLU A 181 -3.48 3.36 7.80
CA GLU A 181 -4.39 2.24 8.07
C GLU A 181 -5.77 2.73 8.53
N ASN A 182 -5.85 3.88 9.19
CA ASN A 182 -7.12 4.51 9.58
C ASN A 182 -7.81 5.25 8.41
N GLY A 183 -7.13 5.44 7.28
CA GLY A 183 -7.64 6.21 6.14
C GLY A 183 -7.44 7.72 6.24
N ASP A 184 -6.69 8.21 7.23
CA ASP A 184 -6.33 9.63 7.38
C ASP A 184 -4.99 9.92 6.70
N GLU A 185 -5.05 10.08 5.38
CA GLU A 185 -3.88 10.36 4.55
C GLU A 185 -3.19 11.69 4.93
N ALA A 186 -3.96 12.69 5.37
CA ALA A 186 -3.40 13.98 5.75
C ALA A 186 -2.51 13.86 6.99
N THR A 187 -2.98 13.14 8.02
CA THR A 187 -2.17 12.83 9.19
C THR A 187 -1.01 11.90 8.84
N ALA A 188 -1.21 10.91 7.96
CA ALA A 188 -0.14 10.01 7.53
C ALA A 188 1.05 10.77 6.92
N LEU A 189 0.77 11.73 6.02
CA LEU A 189 1.79 12.55 5.37
C LEU A 189 2.43 13.55 6.33
N ARG A 190 1.67 14.18 7.24
CA ARG A 190 2.22 15.07 8.27
C ARG A 190 3.16 14.33 9.23
N ALA A 191 2.73 13.19 9.76
CA ALA A 191 3.54 12.38 10.67
C ALA A 191 4.79 11.83 9.97
N THR A 192 4.71 11.53 8.66
CA THR A 192 5.89 11.18 7.86
C THR A 192 6.88 12.34 7.76
N ALA A 193 6.41 13.58 7.56
CA ALA A 193 7.26 14.76 7.53
C ALA A 193 7.88 15.07 8.90
N GLU A 194 7.08 14.99 9.97
CA GLU A 194 7.52 15.14 11.36
C GLU A 194 8.61 14.12 11.72
N ALA A 195 8.46 12.87 11.27
CA ALA A 195 9.49 11.86 11.45
C ALA A 195 10.82 12.29 10.83
N VAL A 196 10.81 12.82 9.59
CA VAL A 196 12.03 13.32 8.92
C VAL A 196 12.67 14.45 9.70
N GLU A 197 11.89 15.44 10.16
CA GLU A 197 12.41 16.57 10.93
C GLU A 197 13.06 16.12 12.24
N LEU A 198 12.43 15.21 12.98
CA LEU A 198 12.97 14.64 14.21
C LEU A 198 14.25 13.83 13.97
N ALA A 199 14.28 13.02 12.91
CA ALA A 199 15.45 12.24 12.54
C ALA A 199 16.63 13.14 12.15
N GLN A 200 16.40 14.16 11.32
CA GLN A 200 17.42 15.13 10.93
C GLN A 200 17.98 15.89 12.13
N ALA A 201 17.12 16.31 13.06
CA ALA A 201 17.55 16.95 14.30
C ALA A 201 18.38 16.00 15.20
N GLY A 202 18.15 14.68 15.10
CA GLY A 202 18.95 13.63 15.72
C GLY A 202 20.09 13.09 14.85
N GLY A 203 20.41 13.72 13.72
CA GLY A 203 21.50 13.28 12.83
C GLY A 203 21.23 12.05 11.94
N ASP A 204 20.02 11.47 11.96
CA ASP A 204 19.60 10.43 11.01
C ASP A 204 19.06 11.08 9.72
N THR A 205 19.84 11.00 8.65
CA THR A 205 19.46 11.53 7.33
C THR A 205 18.68 10.54 6.47
N ASP A 206 18.76 9.24 6.77
CA ASP A 206 18.23 8.17 5.92
C ASP A 206 16.70 8.14 5.93
N LEU A 207 16.10 8.65 7.02
CA LEU A 207 14.65 8.70 7.15
C LEU A 207 13.99 9.63 6.09
N ALA A 208 14.72 10.61 5.56
CA ALA A 208 14.24 11.46 4.48
C ALA A 208 13.99 10.66 3.19
N ASP A 209 14.89 9.72 2.86
CA ASP A 209 14.74 8.86 1.69
C ASP A 209 13.65 7.81 1.91
N TYR A 210 13.55 7.25 3.11
CA TYR A 210 12.44 6.36 3.43
C TYR A 210 11.09 7.07 3.41
N ALA A 211 11.01 8.35 3.75
CA ALA A 211 9.78 9.14 3.61
C ALA A 211 9.32 9.23 2.14
N LEU A 212 10.23 9.24 1.17
CA LEU A 212 9.88 9.14 -0.25
C LEU A 212 9.23 7.78 -0.57
N VAL A 213 9.72 6.67 0.01
CA VAL A 213 9.11 5.33 -0.11
C VAL A 213 7.69 5.31 0.48
N ARG A 214 7.49 5.97 1.64
CA ARG A 214 6.17 6.11 2.28
C ARG A 214 5.20 6.91 1.40
N ARG A 215 5.66 8.02 0.83
CA ARG A 215 4.87 8.83 -0.11
C ARG A 215 4.54 8.05 -1.38
N ALA A 216 5.48 7.28 -1.92
CA ALA A 216 5.25 6.41 -3.07
C ALA A 216 4.17 5.37 -2.79
N LEU A 217 4.10 4.83 -1.56
CA LEU A 217 3.02 3.91 -1.18
C LEU A 217 1.65 4.60 -1.15
N VAL A 218 1.58 5.83 -0.66
CA VAL A 218 0.32 6.61 -0.66
C VAL A 218 -0.15 6.87 -2.09
N THR A 219 0.76 7.29 -2.98
CA THR A 219 0.43 7.52 -4.40
C THR A 219 0.03 6.24 -5.12
N TYR A 220 0.66 5.12 -4.75
CA TYR A 220 0.32 3.80 -5.27
C TYR A 220 -1.12 3.40 -4.94
N TYR A 221 -1.56 3.57 -3.68
CA TYR A 221 -2.94 3.27 -3.30
C TYR A 221 -3.96 4.21 -3.97
N ASN A 222 -3.53 5.41 -4.37
CA ASN A 222 -4.33 6.34 -5.17
C ASN A 222 -4.35 6.00 -6.68
N GLY A 223 -3.59 4.99 -7.12
CA GLY A 223 -3.49 4.58 -8.53
C GLY A 223 -2.59 5.47 -9.39
N ASP A 224 -1.80 6.36 -8.79
CA ASP A 224 -0.91 7.30 -9.50
C ASP A 224 0.43 6.62 -9.80
N ALA A 225 0.48 5.89 -10.92
CA ALA A 225 1.66 5.15 -11.35
C ALA A 225 2.88 6.07 -11.61
N PRO A 226 2.78 7.18 -12.39
CA PRO A 226 3.93 8.04 -12.67
C PRO A 226 4.57 8.62 -11.40
N ARG A 227 3.74 9.10 -10.46
CA ARG A 227 4.26 9.68 -9.22
C ARG A 227 4.85 8.64 -8.29
N THR A 228 4.27 7.44 -8.25
CA THR A 228 4.82 6.30 -7.50
C THR A 228 6.23 5.97 -8.00
N ILE A 229 6.41 5.87 -9.34
CA ILE A 229 7.71 5.59 -9.96
C ILE A 229 8.70 6.72 -9.67
N ALA A 230 8.29 7.99 -9.83
CA ALA A 230 9.18 9.14 -9.62
C ALA A 230 9.72 9.20 -8.19
N LEU A 231 8.86 9.07 -7.18
CA LEU A 231 9.25 9.08 -5.77
C LEU A 231 10.15 7.88 -5.42
N ALA A 232 9.81 6.70 -5.93
CA ALA A 232 10.59 5.49 -5.72
C ALA A 232 11.98 5.56 -6.36
N ARG A 233 12.10 6.16 -7.55
CA ARG A 233 13.40 6.40 -8.18
C ARG A 233 14.22 7.42 -7.40
N GLN A 234 13.61 8.51 -6.95
CA GLN A 234 14.31 9.52 -6.16
C GLN A 234 14.99 8.90 -4.93
N ALA A 235 14.28 8.04 -4.19
CA ALA A 235 14.83 7.33 -3.03
C ALA A 235 15.93 6.30 -3.37
N GLN A 236 15.98 5.81 -4.61
CA GLN A 236 17.02 4.85 -5.05
C GLN A 236 18.34 5.52 -5.47
N HIS A 237 18.27 6.77 -5.94
CA HIS A 237 19.43 7.54 -6.41
C HIS A 237 20.17 8.28 -5.28
N SER A 238 19.73 8.11 -4.04
CA SER A 238 20.42 8.67 -2.87
C SER A 238 21.49 7.70 -2.33
N ALA A 239 22.21 8.15 -1.30
CA ALA A 239 23.17 7.34 -0.55
C ALA A 239 22.51 6.48 0.55
N ALA A 240 21.16 6.35 0.55
CA ALA A 240 20.45 5.62 1.59
C ALA A 240 20.88 4.14 1.71
N PRO A 241 20.70 3.53 2.88
CA PRO A 241 21.02 2.13 3.11
C PRO A 241 20.36 1.18 2.10
N PRO A 242 20.98 0.01 1.82
CA PRO A 242 20.43 -0.99 0.89
C PRO A 242 18.96 -1.31 1.17
N ARG A 243 18.57 -1.38 2.45
CA ARG A 243 17.18 -1.58 2.85
C ARG A 243 16.21 -0.55 2.29
N VAL A 244 16.51 0.75 2.45
CA VAL A 244 15.64 1.84 1.98
C VAL A 244 15.53 1.82 0.47
N ARG A 245 16.66 1.64 -0.22
CA ARG A 245 16.72 1.54 -1.69
C ARG A 245 15.98 0.30 -2.19
N GLY A 246 16.04 -0.83 -1.48
CA GLY A 246 15.31 -2.06 -1.79
C GLY A 246 13.80 -1.89 -1.64
N LEU A 247 13.33 -1.28 -0.55
CA LEU A 247 11.92 -0.94 -0.36
C LEU A 247 11.43 0.08 -1.42
N ALA A 248 12.30 1.01 -1.82
CA ALA A 248 12.01 1.93 -2.91
C ALA A 248 11.87 1.19 -4.25
N ALA A 249 12.77 0.25 -4.57
CA ALA A 249 12.68 -0.58 -5.77
C ALA A 249 11.39 -1.42 -5.81
N GLN A 250 10.90 -1.91 -4.66
CA GLN A 250 9.58 -2.55 -4.58
C GLN A 250 8.44 -1.59 -4.98
N ARG A 251 8.47 -0.33 -4.52
CA ARG A 251 7.48 0.67 -4.91
C ARG A 251 7.58 1.03 -6.39
N GLU A 252 8.79 1.10 -6.93
CA GLU A 252 8.98 1.28 -8.38
C GLU A 252 8.35 0.11 -9.15
N ALA A 253 8.58 -1.15 -8.72
CA ALA A 253 7.97 -2.31 -9.35
C ALA A 253 6.44 -2.24 -9.37
N GLN A 254 5.84 -1.87 -8.24
CA GLN A 254 4.39 -1.67 -8.14
C GLN A 254 3.89 -0.53 -9.03
N GLY A 255 4.63 0.57 -9.12
CA GLY A 255 4.34 1.66 -10.05
C GLY A 255 4.34 1.19 -11.52
N HIS A 256 5.34 0.42 -11.92
CA HIS A 256 5.40 -0.18 -13.26
C HIS A 256 4.27 -1.19 -13.50
N ALA A 257 3.90 -1.99 -12.49
CA ALA A 257 2.74 -2.88 -12.57
C ALA A 257 1.41 -2.11 -12.76
N LEU A 258 1.23 -0.99 -12.05
CA LEU A 258 0.11 -0.08 -12.27
C LEU A 258 0.11 0.56 -13.66
N ALA A 259 1.29 0.76 -14.26
CA ALA A 259 1.42 1.28 -15.62
C ALA A 259 1.27 0.20 -16.71
N GLY A 260 1.45 -1.08 -16.36
CA GLY A 260 1.40 -2.21 -17.29
C GLY A 260 2.74 -2.56 -17.92
N ASP A 261 3.84 -2.00 -17.41
CA ASP A 261 5.19 -2.31 -17.87
C ASP A 261 5.73 -3.52 -17.10
N GLU A 262 5.38 -4.71 -17.58
CA GLU A 262 5.83 -5.99 -17.00
C GLU A 262 7.36 -6.12 -16.97
N LYS A 263 8.04 -5.64 -18.02
CA LYS A 263 9.50 -5.72 -18.11
C LYS A 263 10.18 -4.83 -17.08
N ALA A 264 9.74 -3.58 -16.94
CA ALA A 264 10.28 -2.67 -15.93
C ALA A 264 9.92 -3.09 -14.51
N CYS A 265 8.72 -3.65 -14.31
CA CYS A 265 8.29 -4.24 -13.05
C CYS A 265 9.23 -5.35 -12.61
N ARG A 266 9.51 -6.33 -13.48
CA ARG A 266 10.42 -7.45 -13.19
C ARG A 266 11.83 -6.98 -12.85
N ARG A 267 12.41 -6.07 -13.67
CA ARG A 267 13.73 -5.50 -13.39
C ARG A 267 13.79 -4.79 -12.04
N ALA A 268 12.72 -4.11 -11.64
CA ALA A 268 12.66 -3.44 -10.34
C ALA A 268 12.53 -4.43 -9.17
N LEU A 269 11.80 -5.55 -9.35
CA LEU A 269 11.74 -6.64 -8.37
C LEU A 269 13.10 -7.35 -8.19
N GLU A 270 13.82 -7.57 -9.28
CA GLU A 270 15.19 -8.12 -9.26
C GLU A 270 16.12 -7.20 -8.46
N ARG A 271 16.15 -5.89 -8.78
CA ARG A 271 16.90 -4.90 -7.98
C ARG A 271 16.49 -4.89 -6.50
N ALA A 272 15.20 -4.98 -6.21
CA ALA A 272 14.72 -5.03 -4.83
C ALA A 272 15.23 -6.25 -4.08
N ARG A 273 15.31 -7.41 -4.75
CA ARG A 273 15.84 -8.66 -4.17
C ARG A 273 17.32 -8.52 -3.85
N ASP A 274 18.12 -7.99 -4.76
CA ASP A 274 19.55 -7.79 -4.56
C ASP A 274 19.83 -6.81 -3.40
N LEU A 275 19.11 -5.67 -3.38
CA LEU A 275 19.28 -4.64 -2.35
C LEU A 275 18.84 -5.10 -0.96
N LEU A 276 17.75 -5.86 -0.86
CA LEU A 276 17.28 -6.39 0.43
C LEU A 276 18.10 -7.58 0.90
N ALA A 277 18.75 -8.33 0.00
CA ALA A 277 19.70 -9.37 0.38
C ALA A 277 21.04 -8.78 0.90
N ALA A 278 21.42 -7.60 0.41
CA ALA A 278 22.60 -6.85 0.88
C ALA A 278 22.38 -6.12 2.22
N ASP A 279 21.21 -6.22 2.83
CA ASP A 279 20.89 -5.67 4.16
C ASP A 279 21.43 -6.61 5.26
N VAL A 280 22.76 -6.61 5.45
CA VAL A 280 23.46 -7.63 6.27
C VAL A 280 23.58 -7.26 7.76
N ASP A 281 23.18 -6.05 8.17
CA ASP A 281 23.29 -5.63 9.58
C ASP A 281 21.92 -5.32 10.24
N PRO A 282 21.24 -6.34 10.79
CA PRO A 282 20.04 -6.16 11.60
C PRO A 282 20.29 -5.45 12.95
N SER A 283 21.55 -5.24 13.35
CA SER A 283 21.91 -4.72 14.68
C SER A 283 21.96 -3.19 14.76
N ALA A 284 21.90 -2.50 13.62
CA ALA A 284 21.97 -1.03 13.52
C ALA A 284 20.67 -0.27 13.88
N GLY A 285 19.72 -0.91 14.58
CA GLY A 285 18.52 -0.28 15.12
C GLY A 285 17.19 -0.76 14.50
N PRO A 286 16.07 -0.04 14.75
CA PRO A 286 14.73 -0.49 14.34
C PRO A 286 14.59 -0.62 12.82
N VAL A 287 14.31 -1.83 12.36
CA VAL A 287 14.13 -2.19 10.96
C VAL A 287 12.98 -1.38 10.31
N LEU A 288 13.29 -0.63 9.25
CA LEU A 288 12.31 0.15 8.48
C LEU A 288 11.42 -0.74 7.61
N GLY A 289 10.18 -0.31 7.36
CA GLY A 289 9.25 -1.04 6.50
C GLY A 289 8.63 -2.28 7.15
N THR A 290 8.17 -3.21 6.31
CA THR A 290 7.48 -4.42 6.79
C THR A 290 8.48 -5.42 7.38
N THR A 291 8.18 -5.91 8.58
CA THR A 291 8.99 -6.90 9.32
C THR A 291 8.29 -8.25 9.45
N GLN A 292 7.00 -8.33 9.13
CA GLN A 292 6.17 -9.53 9.30
C GLN A 292 6.20 -10.45 8.08
N LEU A 293 7.02 -10.14 7.08
CA LEU A 293 7.18 -10.92 5.86
C LEU A 293 8.59 -11.50 5.81
N LYS A 294 8.68 -12.82 5.67
CA LYS A 294 9.96 -13.52 5.45
C LYS A 294 10.56 -13.22 4.06
N ASP A 295 9.70 -12.99 3.07
CA ASP A 295 10.11 -12.65 1.71
C ASP A 295 9.20 -11.53 1.19
N PRO A 296 9.53 -10.26 1.52
CA PRO A 296 8.72 -9.12 1.12
C PRO A 296 8.72 -8.92 -0.39
N VAL A 297 9.78 -9.32 -1.12
CA VAL A 297 9.85 -9.14 -2.58
C VAL A 297 8.88 -10.06 -3.29
N SER A 298 8.86 -11.35 -2.94
CA SER A 298 7.91 -12.29 -3.54
C SER A 298 6.45 -11.96 -3.17
N MET A 299 6.20 -11.42 -1.98
CA MET A 299 4.87 -10.91 -1.64
C MET A 299 4.43 -9.74 -2.54
N VAL A 300 5.35 -8.80 -2.80
CA VAL A 300 5.11 -7.67 -3.73
C VAL A 300 4.98 -8.17 -5.17
N GLU A 301 5.74 -9.19 -5.58
CA GLU A 301 5.63 -9.82 -6.89
C GLU A 301 4.22 -10.36 -7.15
N GLY A 302 3.63 -11.10 -6.20
CA GLY A 302 2.25 -11.57 -6.31
C GLY A 302 1.25 -10.42 -6.48
N TRP A 303 1.51 -9.30 -5.83
CA TRP A 303 0.70 -8.09 -5.98
C TRP A 303 0.85 -7.46 -7.38
N CYS A 304 2.09 -7.30 -7.84
CA CYS A 304 2.39 -6.79 -9.17
C CYS A 304 1.76 -7.66 -10.26
N LEU A 305 1.83 -8.99 -10.13
CA LEU A 305 1.21 -9.94 -11.07
C LEU A 305 -0.29 -9.71 -11.19
N HIS A 306 -0.98 -9.40 -10.08
CA HIS A 306 -2.40 -9.07 -10.12
C HIS A 306 -2.64 -7.78 -10.91
N ASP A 307 -1.89 -6.72 -10.62
CA ASP A 307 -2.04 -5.42 -11.30
C ASP A 307 -1.61 -5.46 -12.78
N LEU A 308 -0.76 -6.42 -13.15
CA LEU A 308 -0.34 -6.75 -14.51
C LEU A 308 -1.35 -7.65 -15.24
N GLY A 309 -2.49 -8.01 -14.63
CA GLY A 309 -3.50 -8.85 -15.29
C GLY A 309 -3.12 -10.33 -15.38
N ARG A 310 -2.27 -10.83 -14.47
CA ARG A 310 -1.88 -12.25 -14.33
C ARG A 310 -2.48 -12.88 -13.06
N PRO A 311 -3.82 -12.93 -12.90
CA PRO A 311 -4.46 -13.25 -11.63
C PRO A 311 -4.16 -14.66 -11.11
N ARG A 312 -4.01 -15.66 -12.00
CA ARG A 312 -3.65 -17.03 -11.59
C ARG A 312 -2.25 -17.10 -10.98
N GLN A 313 -1.25 -16.53 -11.68
CA GLN A 313 0.12 -16.46 -11.17
C GLN A 313 0.19 -15.67 -9.86
N ALA A 314 -0.56 -14.56 -9.78
CA ALA A 314 -0.68 -13.78 -8.55
C ALA A 314 -1.23 -14.62 -7.39
N ALA A 315 -2.30 -15.40 -7.62
CA ALA A 315 -2.89 -16.25 -6.60
C ALA A 315 -1.87 -17.28 -6.08
N ASP A 316 -1.15 -17.96 -6.99
CA ASP A 316 -0.15 -18.97 -6.63
C ASP A 316 1.00 -18.39 -5.78
N VAL A 317 1.53 -17.22 -6.16
CA VAL A 317 2.59 -16.56 -5.38
C VAL A 317 2.05 -16.13 -4.01
N LEU A 318 0.88 -15.48 -3.97
CA LEU A 318 0.29 -14.97 -2.73
C LEU A 318 -0.09 -16.10 -1.77
N GLU A 319 -0.58 -17.24 -2.27
CA GLU A 319 -0.88 -18.42 -1.45
C GLU A 319 0.36 -18.91 -0.71
N ARG A 320 1.46 -19.12 -1.44
CA ARG A 320 2.74 -19.57 -0.87
C ARG A 320 3.28 -18.61 0.19
N GLN A 321 3.19 -17.30 -0.08
CA GLN A 321 3.71 -16.30 0.84
C GLN A 321 2.81 -16.10 2.07
N CYS A 322 1.49 -16.14 1.91
CA CYS A 322 0.54 -16.01 3.01
C CYS A 322 0.70 -17.12 4.06
N ARG A 323 0.99 -18.36 3.63
CA ARG A 323 1.26 -19.50 4.53
C ARG A 323 2.49 -19.27 5.44
N ARG A 324 3.38 -18.35 5.08
CA ARG A 324 4.62 -18.03 5.84
C ARG A 324 4.44 -16.88 6.83
N ILE A 325 3.28 -16.21 6.84
CA ILE A 325 2.99 -15.11 7.77
C ILE A 325 2.68 -15.69 9.15
N ALA A 326 3.29 -15.12 10.18
CA ALA A 326 3.10 -15.57 11.55
C ALA A 326 1.61 -15.48 11.98
N PRO A 327 1.08 -16.45 12.76
CA PRO A 327 -0.32 -16.45 13.18
C PRO A 327 -0.77 -15.18 13.92
N HIS A 328 0.12 -14.58 14.70
CA HIS A 328 -0.17 -13.38 15.50
C HIS A 328 -0.17 -12.07 14.69
N ALA A 329 0.28 -12.07 13.43
CA ALA A 329 0.36 -10.88 12.60
C ALA A 329 -0.96 -10.64 11.83
N LEU A 330 -2.08 -10.47 12.56
CA LEU A 330 -3.43 -10.53 12.00
C LEU A 330 -3.71 -9.48 10.91
N ASN A 331 -3.30 -8.22 11.11
CA ASN A 331 -3.42 -7.15 10.11
C ASN A 331 -2.64 -7.47 8.82
N THR A 332 -1.44 -8.03 8.97
CA THR A 332 -0.62 -8.49 7.84
C THR A 332 -1.31 -9.65 7.11
N ARG A 333 -1.86 -10.63 7.84
CA ARG A 333 -2.65 -11.74 7.26
C ARG A 333 -3.89 -11.24 6.52
N ALA A 334 -4.63 -10.30 7.09
CA ALA A 334 -5.83 -9.73 6.48
C ALA A 334 -5.52 -9.01 5.17
N ARG A 335 -4.48 -8.16 5.15
CA ARG A 335 -4.04 -7.45 3.94
C ARG A 335 -3.68 -8.40 2.80
N TYR A 336 -2.77 -9.34 3.05
CA TYR A 336 -2.26 -10.20 1.98
C TYR A 336 -3.23 -11.32 1.64
N GLY A 337 -3.98 -11.82 2.62
CA GLY A 337 -5.02 -12.83 2.41
C GLY A 337 -6.22 -12.31 1.61
N LEU A 338 -6.68 -11.08 1.84
CA LEU A 338 -7.75 -10.52 0.99
C LEU A 338 -7.25 -10.21 -0.43
N ARG A 339 -5.96 -9.88 -0.59
CA ARG A 339 -5.39 -9.78 -1.93
C ARG A 339 -5.28 -11.13 -2.62
N HIS A 340 -4.94 -12.18 -1.90
CA HIS A 340 -5.00 -13.55 -2.41
C HIS A 340 -6.42 -13.92 -2.85
N ALA A 341 -7.44 -13.64 -2.01
CA ALA A 341 -8.84 -13.84 -2.36
C ALA A 341 -9.25 -13.04 -3.62
N LEU A 342 -8.76 -11.81 -3.77
CA LEU A 342 -8.99 -10.99 -4.95
C LEU A 342 -8.37 -11.60 -6.21
N ALA A 343 -7.14 -12.11 -6.11
CA ALA A 343 -6.48 -12.80 -7.21
C ALA A 343 -7.23 -14.08 -7.63
N LEU A 344 -7.70 -14.87 -6.67
CA LEU A 344 -8.55 -16.05 -6.92
C LEU A 344 -9.88 -15.68 -7.60
N ALA A 345 -10.56 -14.62 -7.14
CA ALA A 345 -11.79 -14.17 -7.79
C ALA A 345 -11.53 -13.73 -9.25
N ALA A 346 -10.44 -13.01 -9.47
CA ALA A 346 -10.03 -12.58 -10.80
C ALA A 346 -9.57 -13.74 -11.71
N SER A 347 -9.07 -14.85 -11.15
CA SER A 347 -8.73 -16.07 -11.89
C SER A 347 -9.93 -17.00 -12.15
N GLY A 348 -11.11 -16.67 -11.61
CA GLY A 348 -12.34 -17.45 -11.73
C GLY A 348 -12.54 -18.51 -10.64
N GLU A 349 -11.62 -18.64 -9.69
CA GLU A 349 -11.69 -19.58 -8.55
C GLU A 349 -12.52 -19.00 -7.40
N ILE A 350 -13.81 -18.79 -7.66
CA ILE A 350 -14.69 -18.02 -6.78
C ILE A 350 -14.94 -18.69 -5.43
N GLU A 351 -15.09 -20.01 -5.37
CA GLU A 351 -15.29 -20.73 -4.11
C GLU A 351 -14.06 -20.63 -3.19
N ARG A 352 -12.85 -20.82 -3.73
CA ARG A 352 -11.59 -20.65 -2.99
C ARG A 352 -11.38 -19.19 -2.55
N SER A 353 -11.79 -18.23 -3.39
CA SER A 353 -11.81 -16.81 -3.04
C SER A 353 -12.69 -16.56 -1.83
N CYS A 354 -13.92 -17.08 -1.84
CA CYS A 354 -14.86 -16.97 -0.73
C CYS A 354 -14.36 -17.64 0.56
N GLU A 355 -13.79 -18.84 0.44
CA GLU A 355 -13.18 -19.55 1.57
C GLU A 355 -12.07 -18.72 2.22
N THR A 356 -11.13 -18.24 1.41
CA THR A 356 -10.02 -17.38 1.86
C THR A 356 -10.53 -16.09 2.52
N ALA A 357 -11.57 -15.48 1.97
CA ALA A 357 -12.10 -14.21 2.46
C ALA A 357 -12.91 -14.35 3.76
N ARG A 358 -13.57 -15.49 4.01
CA ARG A 358 -14.55 -15.66 5.11
C ARG A 358 -13.99 -15.27 6.47
N GLU A 359 -12.87 -15.88 6.87
CA GLU A 359 -12.25 -15.62 8.17
C GLU A 359 -11.69 -14.20 8.28
N LEU A 360 -11.14 -13.69 7.17
CA LEU A 360 -10.52 -12.37 7.12
C LEU A 360 -11.56 -11.26 7.23
N LEU A 361 -12.73 -11.41 6.60
CA LEU A 361 -13.83 -10.45 6.71
C LEU A 361 -14.39 -10.37 8.13
N ALA A 362 -14.45 -11.50 8.85
CA ALA A 362 -14.83 -11.52 10.26
C ALA A 362 -13.84 -10.72 11.11
N PHE A 363 -12.53 -10.96 10.95
CA PHE A 363 -11.49 -10.17 11.65
C PHE A 363 -11.57 -8.67 11.32
N MET A 364 -11.75 -8.33 10.05
CA MET A 364 -11.81 -6.94 9.58
C MET A 364 -13.01 -6.15 10.11
N SER A 365 -14.08 -6.84 10.55
CA SER A 365 -15.22 -6.18 11.21
C SER A 365 -14.87 -5.67 12.61
N VAL A 366 -13.87 -6.26 13.26
CA VAL A 366 -13.37 -5.89 14.59
C VAL A 366 -12.18 -4.94 14.50
N VAL A 367 -11.27 -5.21 13.54
CA VAL A 367 -10.03 -4.45 13.36
C VAL A 367 -10.05 -3.80 11.97
N PRO A 368 -10.63 -2.60 11.84
CA PRO A 368 -10.75 -1.94 10.54
C PRO A 368 -9.38 -1.46 10.04
N SER A 369 -9.16 -1.60 8.74
CA SER A 369 -8.05 -0.98 8.00
C SER A 369 -8.55 -0.48 6.65
N ALA A 370 -8.30 0.80 6.37
CA ALA A 370 -8.67 1.48 5.14
C ALA A 370 -7.89 0.94 3.92
N THR A 371 -6.64 0.54 4.10
CA THR A 371 -5.84 -0.05 3.02
C THR A 371 -6.41 -1.42 2.62
N VAL A 372 -6.80 -2.23 3.60
CA VAL A 372 -7.44 -3.53 3.37
C VAL A 372 -8.85 -3.36 2.80
N ARG A 373 -9.61 -2.35 3.26
CA ARG A 373 -10.93 -2.00 2.70
C ARG A 373 -10.87 -1.67 1.20
N THR A 374 -9.73 -1.18 0.70
CA THR A 374 -9.53 -0.96 -0.74
C THR A 374 -9.59 -2.28 -1.51
N ASP A 375 -8.99 -3.35 -0.99
CA ASP A 375 -9.10 -4.69 -1.58
C ASP A 375 -10.49 -5.29 -1.42
N VAL A 376 -11.15 -5.07 -0.28
CA VAL A 376 -12.55 -5.49 -0.08
C VAL A 376 -13.47 -4.88 -1.14
N ARG A 377 -13.30 -3.58 -1.46
CA ARG A 377 -14.06 -2.92 -2.54
C ARG A 377 -13.77 -3.51 -3.91
N ARG A 378 -12.52 -3.88 -4.18
CA ARG A 378 -12.14 -4.56 -5.44
C ARG A 378 -12.76 -5.95 -5.49
N LEU A 379 -12.73 -6.69 -4.37
CA LEU A 379 -13.29 -8.03 -4.24
C LEU A 379 -14.81 -8.02 -4.45
N ASP A 380 -15.53 -7.06 -3.87
CA ASP A 380 -16.98 -6.90 -4.08
C ASP A 380 -17.32 -6.68 -5.57
N ARG A 381 -16.52 -5.88 -6.29
CA ARG A 381 -16.68 -5.71 -7.74
C ARG A 381 -16.45 -7.03 -8.50
N GLU A 382 -15.42 -7.79 -8.14
CA GLU A 382 -15.16 -9.08 -8.77
C GLU A 382 -16.27 -10.10 -8.49
N TRP A 383 -16.71 -10.21 -7.23
CA TRP A 383 -17.79 -11.09 -6.81
C TRP A 383 -19.14 -10.69 -7.41
N SER A 384 -19.31 -9.43 -7.81
CA SER A 384 -20.52 -8.98 -8.50
C SER A 384 -20.77 -9.70 -9.84
N ARG A 385 -19.71 -10.29 -10.45
CA ARG A 385 -19.81 -11.15 -11.64
C ARG A 385 -20.43 -12.52 -11.32
N PHE A 386 -20.40 -12.93 -10.05
CA PHE A 386 -20.80 -14.24 -9.56
C PHE A 386 -22.01 -14.18 -8.60
N ARG A 387 -22.91 -13.19 -8.76
CA ARG A 387 -24.09 -12.99 -7.87
C ARG A 387 -25.02 -14.22 -7.76
N GLY A 388 -25.02 -15.09 -8.77
CA GLY A 388 -25.77 -16.35 -8.76
C GLY A 388 -25.18 -17.41 -7.82
N ASN A 389 -23.89 -17.32 -7.47
CA ASN A 389 -23.21 -18.28 -6.63
C ASN A 389 -23.70 -18.20 -5.17
N PRO A 390 -24.13 -19.32 -4.56
CA PRO A 390 -24.69 -19.33 -3.21
C PRO A 390 -23.66 -18.94 -2.13
N VAL A 391 -22.38 -19.29 -2.30
CA VAL A 391 -21.31 -18.96 -1.35
C VAL A 391 -21.05 -17.45 -1.36
N VAL A 392 -20.99 -16.84 -2.55
CA VAL A 392 -20.87 -15.38 -2.69
C VAL A 392 -22.04 -14.67 -2.01
N ARG A 393 -23.28 -15.16 -2.24
CA ARG A 393 -24.49 -14.59 -1.62
C ARG A 393 -24.42 -14.63 -0.10
N GLY A 394 -23.98 -15.75 0.48
CA GLY A 394 -23.83 -15.94 1.92
C GLY A 394 -22.81 -14.99 2.57
N LEU A 395 -21.79 -14.55 1.82
CA LEU A 395 -20.75 -13.65 2.34
C LEU A 395 -21.02 -12.15 2.10
N ARG A 396 -22.07 -11.78 1.34
CA ARG A 396 -22.42 -10.36 1.11
C ARG A 396 -22.66 -9.56 2.40
N PRO A 397 -23.32 -10.08 3.45
CA PRO A 397 -23.48 -9.34 4.71
C PRO A 397 -22.14 -9.01 5.37
N ALA A 398 -21.17 -9.94 5.34
CA ALA A 398 -19.83 -9.71 5.89
C ALA A 398 -19.07 -8.63 5.11
N LEU A 399 -19.15 -8.65 3.76
CA LEU A 399 -18.62 -7.57 2.93
C LEU A 399 -19.26 -6.22 3.27
N ALA A 400 -20.58 -6.17 3.35
CA ALA A 400 -21.32 -4.95 3.65
C ALA A 400 -20.92 -4.37 5.03
N ASN A 401 -20.71 -5.22 6.03
CA ASN A 401 -20.24 -4.79 7.35
C ASN A 401 -18.85 -4.12 7.27
N VAL A 402 -17.88 -4.75 6.61
CA VAL A 402 -16.51 -4.20 6.45
C VAL A 402 -16.50 -2.92 5.59
N LEU A 403 -17.42 -2.79 4.64
CA LEU A 403 -17.55 -1.60 3.80
C LEU A 403 -18.35 -0.46 4.46
N GLY A 404 -19.26 -0.80 5.36
CA GLY A 404 -20.10 0.14 6.12
C GLY A 404 -19.41 0.71 7.37
N THR A 405 -18.53 -0.06 7.99
CA THR A 405 -17.66 0.41 9.08
C THR A 405 -16.74 1.51 8.56
N GLY A 406 -16.87 2.74 9.06
CA GLY A 406 -16.07 3.90 8.63
C GLY A 406 -16.73 4.82 7.61
N ARG A 407 -18.08 4.85 7.58
CA ARG A 407 -18.81 6.09 7.28
C ARG A 407 -18.94 6.94 8.53
#